data_AF-A0A7C9G309-F1
#
_entry.id   AF-A0A7C9G309-F1
#
_cell.length_a   1.000
_cell.length_b   1.000
_cell.length_c   1.000
_cell.angle_alpha   90.00
_cell.angle_beta   90.00
_cell.angle_gamma   90.00
#
_symmetry.space_group_name_H-M   'P 1'
#
loop_
_entity.id
_entity.type
_entity.pdbx_description
1 polymer ?
#
loop_
_entity_poly.entity_id
_entity_poly.type
_entity_poly.pdbx_seq_one_letter_code
_entity_poly.pdbx_strand_id
1 'polypeptide(L)'
;MKGSNIAIATAVTGLIALGTLTATPAVAAGKEKCYGVAKAGKNDCATKNSSCAGTATADNQSDAFVVLPKGLCDKLAGGSKQSS
;
A
#
# COMPACT_ATOMS: atom_id res chain seq x y z
N MET A 1 -48.30 -37.25 22.95
CA MET A 1 -47.19 -37.02 23.90
C MET A 1 -46.75 -35.58 23.76
N LYS A 2 -46.77 -34.82 24.86
CA LYS A 2 -46.61 -33.35 24.92
C LYS A 2 -45.13 -33.00 24.71
N GLY A 3 -44.78 -32.25 23.67
CA GLY A 3 -43.41 -31.77 23.43
C GLY A 3 -43.11 -30.56 24.31
N SER A 4 -42.18 -30.72 25.24
CA SER A 4 -41.84 -29.77 26.30
C SER A 4 -41.25 -28.44 25.82
N ASN A 5 -41.72 -27.36 26.45
CA ASN A 5 -41.07 -26.06 26.50
C ASN A 5 -39.76 -26.16 27.30
N ILE A 6 -38.62 -25.82 26.70
CA ILE A 6 -37.40 -25.49 27.44
C ILE A 6 -36.81 -24.22 26.81
N ALA A 7 -37.14 -23.10 27.44
CA ALA A 7 -36.46 -21.83 27.26
C ALA A 7 -35.19 -21.84 28.12
N ILE A 8 -34.02 -21.71 27.50
CA ILE A 8 -32.77 -21.35 28.18
C ILE A 8 -32.02 -20.37 27.27
N ALA A 9 -32.41 -19.10 27.34
CA ALA A 9 -31.59 -17.99 26.88
C ALA A 9 -30.59 -17.69 28.00
N THR A 10 -29.36 -18.18 27.88
CA THR A 10 -28.25 -17.80 28.77
C THR A 10 -27.30 -16.90 28.00
N ALA A 11 -27.16 -15.67 28.50
CA ALA A 11 -26.47 -14.57 27.86
C ALA A 11 -24.96 -14.82 27.77
N VAL A 12 -24.39 -14.67 26.56
CA VAL A 12 -22.95 -14.64 26.35
C VAL A 12 -22.45 -13.23 26.69
N THR A 13 -22.03 -13.01 27.94
CA THR A 13 -21.34 -11.77 28.33
C THR A 13 -19.88 -11.85 27.89
N GLY A 14 -19.63 -11.55 26.62
CA GLY A 14 -18.27 -11.39 26.08
C GLY A 14 -17.69 -10.04 26.50
N LEU A 15 -16.96 -9.99 27.61
CA LEU A 15 -16.13 -8.84 27.97
C LEU A 15 -14.89 -8.84 27.07
N ILE A 16 -14.93 -8.09 25.97
CA ILE A 16 -13.74 -7.85 25.15
C ILE A 16 -12.92 -6.80 25.89
N ALA A 17 -11.89 -7.25 26.61
CA ALA A 17 -10.86 -6.35 27.12
C ALA A 17 -10.14 -5.74 25.90
N LEU A 18 -10.39 -4.45 25.64
CA LEU A 18 -9.59 -3.67 24.71
C LEU A 18 -8.19 -3.53 25.31
N GLY A 19 -7.33 -4.50 25.00
CA GLY A 19 -5.89 -4.35 25.16
C GLY A 19 -5.48 -3.11 24.38
N THR A 20 -5.00 -2.10 25.10
CA THR A 20 -4.43 -0.88 24.53
C THR A 20 -3.24 -1.26 23.68
N LEU A 21 -3.49 -1.44 22.38
CA LEU A 21 -2.47 -1.42 21.36
C LEU A 21 -1.78 -0.07 21.50
N THR A 22 -0.64 -0.05 22.18
CA THR A 22 0.32 1.03 22.06
C THR A 22 0.71 1.06 20.60
N ALA A 23 0.00 1.87 19.81
CA ALA A 23 0.43 2.27 18.49
C ALA A 23 1.74 3.02 18.71
N THR A 24 2.86 2.31 18.66
CA THR A 24 4.11 2.94 18.28
C THR A 24 3.79 3.72 17.01
N PRO A 25 4.14 5.02 16.93
CA PRO A 25 4.06 5.71 15.68
C PRO A 25 5.00 4.95 14.75
N ALA A 26 4.43 4.07 13.92
CA ALA A 26 5.08 3.65 12.71
C ALA A 26 5.45 4.97 12.07
N VAL A 27 6.76 5.28 12.02
CA VAL A 27 7.27 6.36 11.19
C VAL A 27 6.63 6.06 9.86
N ALA A 28 5.60 6.83 9.49
CA ALA A 28 4.93 6.68 8.22
C ALA A 28 6.01 7.08 7.24
N ALA A 29 6.80 6.09 6.80
CA ALA A 29 7.81 6.23 5.79
C ALA A 29 7.01 6.61 4.56
N GLY A 30 6.76 7.91 4.41
CA GLY A 30 5.89 8.42 3.38
C GLY A 30 6.43 7.88 2.06
N LYS A 31 5.54 7.49 1.16
CA LYS A 31 5.98 7.01 -0.14
C LYS A 31 6.28 8.21 -1.04
N GLU A 32 7.22 8.07 -1.95
CA GLU A 32 7.53 9.03 -3.00
C GLU A 32 7.52 8.34 -4.37
N LYS A 33 7.17 9.09 -5.40
CA LYS A 33 7.31 8.61 -6.79
C LYS A 33 8.75 8.86 -7.21
N CYS A 34 9.38 7.84 -7.79
CA CYS A 34 10.70 7.95 -8.36
C CYS A 34 10.66 7.60 -9.85
N TYR A 35 10.88 8.63 -10.67
CA TYR A 35 10.91 8.60 -12.12
C TYR A 35 12.33 8.33 -12.63
N GLY A 36 12.44 7.86 -13.87
CA GLY A 36 13.74 7.67 -14.53
C GLY A 36 14.54 6.44 -14.05
N VAL A 37 13.95 5.59 -13.22
CA VAL A 37 14.60 4.37 -12.67
C VAL A 37 13.85 3.09 -12.99
N ALA A 38 12.65 3.18 -13.57
CA ALA A 38 11.84 2.03 -13.92
C ALA A 38 12.42 1.29 -15.13
N LYS A 39 12.50 -0.04 -15.06
CA LYS A 39 12.81 -0.88 -16.23
C LYS A 39 11.59 -0.95 -17.16
N ALA A 40 11.80 -1.24 -18.44
CA ALA A 40 10.71 -1.54 -19.37
C ALA A 40 9.76 -2.60 -18.78
N GLY A 41 8.47 -2.27 -18.75
CA GLY A 41 7.40 -3.10 -18.19
C GLY A 41 7.40 -3.22 -16.66
N LYS A 42 8.14 -2.38 -15.93
CA LYS A 42 8.31 -2.47 -14.46
C LYS A 42 7.99 -1.19 -13.69
N ASN A 43 7.20 -0.29 -14.26
CA ASN A 43 6.61 0.84 -13.52
C ASN A 43 5.44 0.39 -12.65
N ASP A 44 5.26 1.04 -11.51
CA ASP A 44 4.25 0.68 -10.51
C ASP A 44 2.86 1.24 -10.81
N CYS A 45 2.75 2.29 -11.64
CA CYS A 45 1.48 2.95 -11.95
C CYS A 45 1.59 3.72 -13.28
N ALA A 46 1.00 4.91 -13.40
CA ALA A 46 0.81 5.59 -14.67
C ALA A 46 2.11 6.10 -15.32
N THR A 47 2.15 5.99 -16.65
CA THR A 47 2.96 6.83 -17.54
C THR A 47 2.10 7.99 -18.05
N LYS A 48 2.64 8.85 -18.90
CA LYS A 48 1.89 9.93 -19.58
C LYS A 48 0.75 9.40 -20.44
N ASN A 49 0.92 8.20 -21.02
CA ASN A 49 -0.01 7.64 -22.00
C ASN A 49 -0.83 6.46 -21.47
N SER A 50 -0.58 5.99 -20.25
CA SER A 50 -1.32 4.87 -19.66
C SER A 50 -1.44 5.01 -18.16
N SER A 51 -2.59 4.63 -17.60
CA SER A 51 -2.83 4.60 -16.16
C SER A 51 -2.39 3.29 -15.49
N CYS A 52 -2.01 2.28 -16.27
CA CYS A 52 -1.74 0.93 -15.76
C CYS A 52 -0.26 0.74 -15.43
N ALA A 53 0.02 -0.07 -14.41
CA ALA A 53 1.35 -0.57 -14.10
C ALA A 53 1.90 -1.44 -15.26
N GLY A 54 3.23 -1.55 -15.36
CA GLY A 54 3.89 -2.39 -16.35
C GLY A 54 3.79 -1.90 -17.79
N THR A 55 3.47 -0.63 -18.00
CA THR A 55 3.29 -0.01 -19.32
C THR A 55 4.48 0.82 -19.79
N ALA A 56 5.55 0.90 -19.01
CA ALA A 56 6.79 1.52 -19.43
C ALA A 56 7.35 0.77 -20.65
N THR A 57 7.64 1.48 -21.73
CA THR A 57 8.11 0.88 -22.99
C THR A 57 9.62 0.80 -23.10
N ALA A 58 10.34 1.58 -22.29
CA ALA A 58 11.78 1.63 -22.27
C ALA A 58 12.34 1.65 -20.84
N ASP A 59 13.60 1.25 -20.72
CA ASP A 59 14.34 1.41 -19.47
C ASP A 59 14.57 2.90 -19.19
N ASN A 60 14.39 3.31 -17.94
CA ASN A 60 14.54 4.70 -17.46
C ASN A 60 13.61 5.71 -18.15
N GLN A 61 12.44 5.27 -18.61
CA GLN A 61 11.43 6.16 -19.16
C GLN A 61 11.07 7.28 -18.16
N SER A 62 11.11 8.53 -18.61
CA SER A 62 11.09 9.73 -17.74
C SER A 62 9.74 10.00 -17.06
N ASP A 63 8.65 9.55 -17.67
CA ASP A 63 7.28 9.66 -17.17
C ASP A 63 6.81 8.38 -16.46
N ALA A 64 7.64 7.33 -16.44
CA ALA A 64 7.39 6.10 -15.71
C ALA A 64 8.01 6.16 -14.31
N PHE A 65 7.23 5.82 -13.28
CA PHE A 65 7.70 5.81 -11.90
C PHE A 65 7.52 4.48 -11.19
N VAL A 66 8.38 4.26 -10.20
CA VAL A 66 8.20 3.30 -9.11
C VAL A 66 7.92 4.05 -7.81
N VAL A 67 7.27 3.39 -6.87
CA VAL A 67 6.93 3.97 -5.57
C VAL A 67 7.91 3.47 -4.52
N LEU A 68 8.69 4.40 -3.97
CA LEU A 68 9.73 4.11 -2.99
C LEU A 68 9.41 4.74 -1.64
N PRO A 69 10.01 4.26 -0.53
CA PRO A 69 10.08 5.04 0.71
C PRO A 69 10.74 6.40 0.46
N LYS A 70 10.27 7.45 1.15
CA LYS A 70 10.82 8.80 1.06
C LYS A 70 12.33 8.83 1.30
N GLY A 71 13.04 9.61 0.48
CA GLY A 71 14.48 9.80 0.57
C GLY A 71 15.32 8.71 -0.09
N LEU A 72 14.70 7.73 -0.76
CA LEU A 72 15.42 6.72 -1.53
C LEU A 72 15.64 7.16 -2.98
N CYS A 73 14.74 7.95 -3.56
CA CYS A 73 14.86 8.32 -4.96
C CYS A 73 16.16 9.09 -5.26
N ASP A 74 16.57 10.00 -4.36
CA ASP A 74 17.82 10.76 -4.49
C ASP A 74 19.08 9.88 -4.36
N LYS A 75 18.94 8.65 -3.85
CA LYS A 75 20.04 7.68 -3.72
C LYS A 75 20.19 6.79 -4.95
N LEU A 76 19.27 6.89 -5.91
CA LEU A 76 19.31 6.11 -7.15
C LEU A 76 19.91 6.96 -8.27
N ALA A 77 20.82 6.37 -9.04
CA ALA A 77 21.38 7.02 -10.21
C ALA A 77 20.27 7.33 -11.22
N GLY A 78 20.15 8.60 -11.63
CA GLY A 78 19.11 9.05 -12.57
C GLY A 78 17.70 9.21 -11.96
N GLY A 79 17.54 9.02 -10.64
CA GLY A 79 16.26 9.18 -9.96
C GLY A 79 15.77 10.63 -9.92
N SER A 80 14.48 10.84 -10.21
CA SER A 80 13.79 12.12 -10.07
C SER A 80 12.48 11.97 -9.33
N LYS A 81 12.12 12.92 -8.46
CA LYS A 81 10.81 12.98 -7.79
C LYS A 81 9.72 13.59 -8.67
N GLN A 82 10.10 14.12 -9.82
CA GLN A 82 9.22 14.81 -10.77
C GLN A 82 9.25 14.09 -12.11
N SER A 83 8.07 13.95 -12.71
CA SER A 83 7.93 13.48 -14.09
C SER A 83 8.54 14.51 -15.03
N SER A 84 9.26 14.05 -16.05
CA SER A 84 9.69 14.88 -17.20
C SER A 84 8.90 14.52 -18.45
#